data_AF-A0A1V9ZHW6-F1
#
_entry.id   AF-A0A1V9ZHW6-F1
#
_cell.length_a   1.000
_cell.length_b   1.000
_cell.length_c   1.000
_cell.angle_alpha   90.00
_cell.angle_beta   90.00
_cell.angle_gamma   90.00
#
_symmetry.space_group_name_H-M   'P 1'
#
loop_
_entity.id
_entity.type
_entity.pdbx_description
1 polymer ?
#
loop_
_entity_poly.entity_id
_entity_poly.type
_entity_poly.pdbx_seq_one_letter_code
_entity_poly.pdbx_strand_id
1 'polypeptide(L)'
;MRKAAKGGSAGKGSATAARKQWFDDASLALVTNAKERAIKARGKGGKDAAREARERSSQLSTSADTVGVSFAGAAFQADYFSSKFSKRGQLVYTILADLFSKTPGLVPPAEVVNVASYGGGPGTDAAGVVWIQREFLAQSHVQCTLFDYETSWKRYTKTLDELFGPAVDVCFRPCDVTQPLAADANRHVCDVEGMDILLFCYVCHETSARQTTLEFYTDLASQAKPGAVVVLADVKTTSRHCLEQVAQAMGGARRLTRLSLSKPPNAEAIVLRFD
;
A
#
# COMPACT_ATOMS: atom_id res chain seq x y z
N MET A 1 55.39 16.17 -2.88
CA MET A 1 54.26 15.76 -2.00
C MET A 1 53.01 16.54 -2.38
N ARG A 2 52.06 15.95 -3.12
CA ARG A 2 50.76 16.56 -3.45
C ARG A 2 49.71 16.02 -2.47
N LYS A 3 49.09 16.91 -1.69
CA LYS A 3 47.97 16.58 -0.78
C LYS A 3 46.72 16.29 -1.63
N ALA A 4 46.17 15.10 -1.49
CA ALA A 4 44.86 14.73 -2.05
C ALA A 4 43.74 15.44 -1.28
N ALA A 5 42.85 16.11 -2.01
CA ALA A 5 41.64 16.70 -1.46
C ALA A 5 40.63 15.60 -1.12
N LYS A 6 40.20 15.55 0.15
CA LYS A 6 39.06 14.73 0.59
C LYS A 6 37.78 15.36 0.06
N GLY A 7 37.14 14.71 -0.91
CA GLY A 7 35.78 15.03 -1.34
C GLY A 7 34.78 14.68 -0.23
N GLY A 8 34.17 15.71 0.36
CA GLY A 8 33.17 15.57 1.41
C GLY A 8 31.82 15.08 0.89
N SER A 9 31.31 14.02 1.52
CA SER A 9 29.98 13.43 1.35
C SER A 9 28.87 14.33 1.94
N ALA A 10 28.61 15.50 1.35
CA ALA A 10 27.60 16.44 1.84
C ALA A 10 26.21 16.31 1.17
N GLY A 11 26.05 15.47 0.14
CA GLY A 11 24.84 15.48 -0.70
C GLY A 11 23.69 14.54 -0.30
N LYS A 12 23.96 13.40 0.35
CA LYS A 12 22.91 12.37 0.59
C LYS A 12 21.97 12.70 1.75
N GLY A 13 22.45 13.34 2.81
CA GLY A 13 21.64 13.63 4.01
C GLY A 13 20.54 14.67 3.77
N SER A 14 20.80 15.67 2.93
CA SER A 14 19.85 16.75 2.62
C SER A 14 18.67 16.26 1.78
N ALA A 15 18.93 15.39 0.79
CA ALA A 15 17.90 14.85 -0.09
C ALA A 15 16.91 13.91 0.64
N THR A 16 17.40 13.04 1.52
CA THR A 16 16.54 12.17 2.35
C THR A 16 15.68 12.98 3.32
N ALA A 17 16.25 14.04 3.92
CA ALA A 17 15.49 14.95 4.80
C ALA A 17 14.37 15.67 4.04
N ALA A 18 14.64 16.20 2.84
CA ALA A 18 13.63 16.86 2.01
C ALA A 18 12.51 15.91 1.56
N ARG A 19 12.82 14.66 1.21
CA ARG A 19 11.83 13.64 0.84
C ARG A 19 10.91 13.26 2.00
N LYS A 20 11.49 13.10 3.19
CA LYS A 20 10.72 12.87 4.41
C LYS A 20 9.80 14.05 4.72
N GLN A 21 10.30 15.28 4.57
CA GLN A 21 9.50 16.49 4.80
C GLN A 21 8.28 16.53 3.86
N TRP A 22 8.45 16.23 2.57
CA TRP A 22 7.31 16.14 1.66
C TRP A 22 6.25 15.13 2.12
N PHE A 23 6.66 13.95 2.60
CA PHE A 23 5.73 12.93 3.07
C PHE A 23 4.95 13.39 4.30
N ASP A 24 5.63 14.06 5.22
CA ASP A 24 5.02 14.65 6.42
C ASP A 24 4.01 15.76 6.04
N ASP A 25 4.37 16.63 5.10
CA ASP A 25 3.51 17.72 4.60
C ASP A 25 2.27 17.17 3.86
N ALA A 26 2.45 16.18 2.98
CA ALA A 26 1.37 15.53 2.26
C ALA A 26 0.40 14.81 3.22
N SER A 27 0.95 14.13 4.24
CA SER A 27 0.16 13.52 5.31
C SER A 27 -0.69 14.56 6.05
N LEU A 28 -0.09 15.70 6.40
CA LEU A 28 -0.79 16.79 7.09
C LEU A 28 -1.90 17.39 6.24
N ALA A 29 -1.67 17.59 4.95
CA ALA A 29 -2.66 18.11 4.00
C ALA A 29 -3.88 17.17 3.89
N LEU A 30 -3.65 15.86 3.76
CA LEU A 30 -4.74 14.86 3.71
C LEU A 30 -5.55 14.82 4.99
N VAL A 31 -4.88 14.80 6.14
CA VAL A 31 -5.54 14.81 7.45
C VAL A 31 -6.39 16.07 7.62
N THR A 32 -5.87 17.22 7.18
CA THR A 32 -6.60 18.50 7.23
C THR A 32 -7.84 18.46 6.34
N ASN A 33 -7.70 18.02 5.09
CA ASN A 33 -8.83 17.88 4.17
C ASN A 33 -9.92 16.94 4.72
N ALA A 34 -9.52 15.79 5.26
CA ALA A 34 -10.46 14.83 5.84
C ALA A 34 -11.17 15.40 7.07
N LYS A 35 -10.45 16.12 7.96
CA LYS A 35 -11.04 16.79 9.12
C LYS A 35 -12.03 17.89 8.73
N GLU A 36 -11.69 18.73 7.76
CA GLU A 36 -12.60 19.77 7.25
C GLU A 36 -13.88 19.17 6.69
N ARG A 37 -13.77 18.06 5.93
CA ARG A 37 -14.94 17.31 5.45
C ARG A 37 -15.77 16.76 6.61
N ALA A 38 -15.13 16.21 7.64
CA ALA A 38 -15.82 15.73 8.84
C ALA A 38 -16.56 16.87 9.57
N ILE A 39 -15.95 18.05 9.69
CA ILE A 39 -16.57 19.24 10.30
C ILE A 39 -17.77 19.70 9.46
N LYS A 40 -17.64 19.79 8.13
CA LYS A 40 -18.76 20.16 7.23
C LYS A 40 -19.91 19.16 7.32
N ALA A 41 -19.62 17.87 7.46
CA ALA A 41 -20.63 16.83 7.62
C ALA A 41 -21.35 16.87 8.99
N ARG A 42 -20.74 17.45 10.03
CA ARG A 42 -21.35 17.58 11.37
C ARG A 42 -22.60 18.47 11.43
N GLY A 43 -22.94 19.19 10.37
CA GLY A 43 -24.22 19.88 10.23
C GLY A 43 -25.47 18.97 10.36
N LYS A 44 -25.29 17.63 10.40
CA LYS A 44 -26.37 16.64 10.58
C LYS A 44 -26.12 15.54 11.64
N GLY A 45 -25.02 15.57 12.41
CA GLY A 45 -24.69 14.48 13.35
C GLY A 45 -23.76 14.92 14.50
N GLY A 46 -24.23 14.74 15.74
CA GLY A 46 -23.62 15.24 16.98
C GLY A 46 -22.32 14.54 17.44
N LYS A 47 -21.88 14.88 18.66
CA LYS A 47 -20.63 14.41 19.30
C LYS A 47 -20.45 12.88 19.30
N ASP A 48 -21.54 12.11 19.24
CA ASP A 48 -21.52 10.65 19.28
C ASP A 48 -20.81 10.01 18.06
N ALA A 49 -20.90 10.62 16.87
CA ALA A 49 -20.30 10.07 15.66
C ALA A 49 -18.76 10.04 15.69
N ALA A 50 -18.12 10.93 16.46
CA ALA A 50 -16.67 10.94 16.61
C ALA A 50 -16.16 9.94 17.66
N ARG A 51 -16.98 9.61 18.67
CA ARG A 51 -16.66 8.56 19.64
C ARG A 51 -16.77 7.19 18.98
N GLU A 52 -17.89 6.94 18.27
CA GLU A 52 -18.11 5.71 17.51
C GLU A 52 -17.00 5.49 16.46
N ALA A 53 -16.58 6.55 15.77
CA ALA A 53 -15.49 6.49 14.80
C ALA A 53 -14.16 6.01 15.42
N ARG A 54 -13.80 6.52 16.60
CA ARG A 54 -12.59 6.10 17.32
C ARG A 54 -12.68 4.66 17.81
N GLU A 55 -13.84 4.27 18.33
CA GLU A 55 -14.08 2.89 18.79
C GLU A 55 -13.91 1.91 17.63
N ARG A 56 -14.56 2.16 16.49
CA ARG A 56 -14.41 1.34 15.27
C ARG A 56 -12.98 1.34 14.73
N SER A 57 -12.30 2.49 14.73
CA SER A 57 -10.91 2.63 14.26
C SER A 57 -9.91 1.88 15.16
N SER A 58 -10.21 1.79 16.47
CA SER A 58 -9.40 1.01 17.42
C SER A 58 -9.54 -0.51 17.25
N GLN A 59 -10.66 -0.96 16.67
CA GLN A 59 -10.89 -2.37 16.35
C GLN A 59 -10.21 -2.79 15.05
N LEU A 60 -9.89 -1.83 14.16
CA LEU A 60 -9.08 -2.08 12.98
C LEU A 60 -7.70 -2.59 13.36
N SER A 61 -7.22 -3.60 12.63
CA SER A 61 -5.92 -4.24 12.80
C SER A 61 -5.82 -5.04 14.11
N THR A 62 -6.93 -5.66 14.54
CA THR A 62 -7.02 -6.60 15.68
C THR A 62 -7.73 -7.89 15.25
N SER A 63 -7.83 -8.88 16.14
CA SER A 63 -8.61 -10.11 15.87
C SER A 63 -10.10 -9.87 15.58
N ALA A 64 -10.61 -8.66 15.84
CA ALA A 64 -11.96 -8.24 15.51
C ALA A 64 -12.19 -7.89 14.02
N ASP A 65 -11.14 -7.81 13.19
CA ASP A 65 -11.25 -7.45 11.76
C ASP A 65 -11.96 -8.51 10.90
N THR A 66 -12.22 -9.71 11.42
CA THR A 66 -12.80 -10.82 10.64
C THR A 66 -14.29 -10.64 10.27
N VAL A 67 -14.94 -9.59 10.76
CA VAL A 67 -16.38 -9.33 10.50
C VAL A 67 -16.61 -8.31 9.38
N GLY A 68 -15.55 -7.66 8.90
CA GLY A 68 -15.63 -6.57 7.91
C GLY A 68 -16.06 -5.25 8.54
N VAL A 69 -15.25 -4.21 8.37
CA VAL A 69 -15.56 -2.86 8.88
C VAL A 69 -15.93 -1.96 7.70
N SER A 70 -17.10 -1.31 7.75
CA SER A 70 -17.38 -0.24 6.79
C SER A 70 -16.47 0.96 7.09
N PHE A 71 -15.88 1.59 6.08
CA PHE A 71 -15.11 2.83 6.25
C PHE A 71 -15.90 4.07 5.81
N ALA A 72 -17.22 3.92 5.65
CA ALA A 72 -18.12 5.02 5.37
C ALA A 72 -18.24 5.96 6.57
N GLY A 73 -18.25 7.27 6.29
CA GLY A 73 -18.46 8.33 7.27
C GLY A 73 -17.23 9.24 7.42
N ALA A 74 -17.44 10.54 7.21
CA ALA A 74 -16.34 11.50 7.19
C ALA A 74 -15.54 11.56 8.51
N ALA A 75 -16.19 11.35 9.66
CA ALA A 75 -15.52 11.30 10.96
C ALA A 75 -14.57 10.10 11.08
N PHE A 76 -14.99 8.93 10.61
CA PHE A 76 -14.17 7.73 10.58
C PHE A 76 -12.97 7.89 9.64
N GLN A 77 -13.21 8.40 8.44
CA GLN A 77 -12.16 8.64 7.45
C GLN A 77 -11.10 9.62 7.98
N ALA A 78 -11.51 10.70 8.65
CA ALA A 78 -10.59 11.65 9.29
C ALA A 78 -9.74 10.99 10.39
N ASP A 79 -10.34 10.15 11.22
CA ASP A 79 -9.61 9.41 12.26
C ASP A 79 -8.60 8.41 11.63
N TYR A 80 -9.03 7.67 10.61
CA TYR A 80 -8.20 6.74 9.87
C TYR A 80 -6.95 7.42 9.28
N PHE A 81 -7.12 8.54 8.56
CA PHE A 81 -5.99 9.30 8.03
C PHE A 81 -5.04 9.73 9.14
N SER A 82 -5.58 10.27 10.24
CA SER A 82 -4.76 10.80 11.33
C SER A 82 -3.96 9.73 12.08
N SER A 83 -4.45 8.49 12.12
CA SER A 83 -3.86 7.43 12.94
C SER A 83 -3.02 6.43 12.14
N LYS A 84 -3.35 6.22 10.85
CA LYS A 84 -2.75 5.14 10.03
C LYS A 84 -1.97 5.63 8.82
N PHE A 85 -2.31 6.77 8.21
CA PHE A 85 -1.76 7.15 6.89
C PHE A 85 -0.23 7.15 6.84
N SER A 86 0.41 7.94 7.70
CA SER A 86 1.87 8.07 7.70
C SER A 86 2.56 6.75 8.06
N LYS A 87 2.01 6.00 9.03
CA LYS A 87 2.57 4.72 9.46
C LYS A 87 2.55 3.67 8.34
N ARG A 88 1.43 3.57 7.61
CA ARG A 88 1.24 2.60 6.53
C ARG A 88 2.07 2.98 5.29
N GLY A 89 2.10 4.26 4.91
CA GLY A 89 2.98 4.71 3.82
C GLY A 89 4.47 4.50 4.13
N GLN A 90 4.89 4.76 5.37
CA GLN A 90 6.28 4.51 5.80
C GLN A 90 6.63 3.02 5.79
N LEU A 91 5.68 2.13 6.11
CA LEU A 91 5.89 0.68 6.03
C LEU A 91 6.21 0.25 4.59
N VAL A 92 5.39 0.67 3.63
CA VAL A 92 5.59 0.35 2.20
C VAL A 92 6.94 0.88 1.72
N TYR A 93 7.26 2.15 2.01
CA TYR A 93 8.56 2.72 1.69
C TYR A 93 9.71 1.91 2.31
N THR A 94 9.63 1.56 3.60
CA THR A 94 10.70 0.84 4.30
C THR A 94 10.98 -0.53 3.67
N ILE A 95 9.92 -1.27 3.31
CA ILE A 95 10.05 -2.58 2.67
C ILE A 95 10.67 -2.42 1.28
N LEU A 96 10.09 -1.58 0.44
CA LEU A 96 10.55 -1.43 -0.95
C LEU A 96 11.97 -0.83 -1.02
N ALA A 97 12.29 0.17 -0.19
CA ALA A 97 13.61 0.80 -0.19
C ALA A 97 14.70 -0.19 0.19
N ASP A 98 14.45 -1.09 1.15
CA ASP A 98 15.38 -2.17 1.48
C ASP A 98 15.60 -3.11 0.28
N LEU A 99 14.52 -3.53 -0.39
CA LEU A 99 14.61 -4.40 -1.57
C LEU A 99 15.38 -3.75 -2.73
N PHE A 100 15.03 -2.51 -3.09
CA PHE A 100 15.72 -1.77 -4.17
C PHE A 100 17.19 -1.52 -3.84
N SER A 101 17.53 -1.30 -2.56
CA SER A 101 18.92 -1.11 -2.14
C SER A 101 19.74 -2.40 -2.23
N LYS A 102 19.13 -3.56 -2.02
CA LYS A 102 19.80 -4.87 -2.00
C LYS A 102 19.85 -5.56 -3.36
N THR A 103 18.85 -5.30 -4.19
CA THR A 103 18.64 -6.02 -5.44
C THR A 103 18.63 -5.04 -6.59
N PRO A 104 19.81 -4.71 -7.16
CA PRO A 104 19.87 -3.95 -8.41
C PRO A 104 19.02 -4.62 -9.48
N GLY A 105 18.17 -3.85 -10.17
CA GLY A 105 17.24 -4.40 -11.15
C GLY A 105 16.10 -5.22 -10.55
N LEU A 106 15.74 -4.99 -9.28
CA LEU A 106 14.54 -5.58 -8.66
C LEU A 106 13.31 -5.42 -9.57
N VAL A 107 13.12 -4.21 -10.08
CA VAL A 107 12.24 -3.89 -11.20
C VAL A 107 13.16 -3.43 -12.34
N PRO A 108 13.08 -4.02 -13.55
CA PRO A 108 13.86 -3.58 -14.69
C PRO A 108 13.61 -2.11 -15.02
N PRO A 109 14.60 -1.36 -15.53
CA PRO A 109 14.38 -0.01 -16.01
C PRO A 109 13.26 0.03 -17.06
N ALA A 110 12.25 0.86 -16.83
CA ALA A 110 11.11 1.05 -17.71
C ALA A 110 10.66 2.50 -17.68
N GLU A 111 10.06 2.97 -18.78
CA GLU A 111 9.43 4.31 -18.82
C GLU A 111 8.26 4.39 -17.84
N VAL A 112 7.48 3.31 -17.76
CA VAL A 112 6.34 3.17 -16.85
C VAL A 112 6.53 1.96 -15.93
N VAL A 113 6.30 2.15 -14.64
CA VAL A 113 6.24 1.08 -13.63
C VAL A 113 4.81 0.97 -13.10
N ASN A 114 4.23 -0.22 -13.20
CA ASN A 114 2.85 -0.48 -12.81
C ASN A 114 2.78 -1.09 -11.41
N VAL A 115 1.97 -0.48 -10.54
CA VAL A 115 1.78 -0.92 -9.15
C VAL A 115 0.30 -1.17 -8.90
N ALA A 116 -0.05 -2.36 -8.41
CA ALA A 116 -1.38 -2.65 -7.89
C ALA A 116 -1.32 -2.75 -6.36
N SER A 117 -2.18 -2.02 -5.66
CA SER A 117 -2.33 -2.08 -4.20
C SER A 117 -3.73 -2.59 -3.86
N TYR A 118 -3.80 -3.84 -3.41
CA TYR A 118 -5.03 -4.53 -3.02
C TYR A 118 -5.31 -4.30 -1.53
N GLY A 119 -6.51 -3.84 -1.21
CA GLY A 119 -6.78 -3.19 0.08
C GLY A 119 -6.15 -1.79 0.15
N GLY A 120 -5.92 -1.15 -1.00
CA GLY A 120 -5.18 0.11 -1.07
C GLY A 120 -5.90 1.30 -0.42
N GLY A 121 -7.19 1.15 -0.13
CA GLY A 121 -8.02 2.06 0.64
C GLY A 121 -7.86 3.51 0.21
N PRO A 122 -7.57 4.43 1.14
CA PRO A 122 -7.40 5.84 0.84
C PRO A 122 -6.03 6.22 0.22
N GLY A 123 -5.24 5.25 -0.25
CA GLY A 123 -3.95 5.51 -0.90
C GLY A 123 -2.77 5.63 0.06
N THR A 124 -2.80 4.94 1.20
CA THR A 124 -1.65 4.89 2.12
C THR A 124 -0.43 4.25 1.48
N ASP A 125 -0.66 3.18 0.72
CA ASP A 125 0.40 2.45 0.04
C ASP A 125 1.00 3.29 -1.08
N ALA A 126 0.13 3.97 -1.85
CA ALA A 126 0.56 4.91 -2.89
C ALA A 126 1.49 6.00 -2.35
N ALA A 127 1.27 6.50 -1.14
CA ALA A 127 2.18 7.48 -0.54
C ALA A 127 3.61 6.92 -0.33
N GLY A 128 3.72 5.65 0.05
CA GLY A 128 5.01 4.94 0.10
C GLY A 128 5.62 4.74 -1.28
N VAL A 129 4.79 4.41 -2.27
CA VAL A 129 5.20 4.25 -3.68
C VAL A 129 5.74 5.55 -4.26
N VAL A 130 5.13 6.70 -3.97
CA VAL A 130 5.65 8.01 -4.41
C VAL A 130 7.04 8.27 -3.84
N TRP A 131 7.27 7.90 -2.59
CA TRP A 131 8.60 8.04 -1.99
C TRP A 131 9.62 7.13 -2.70
N ILE A 132 9.25 5.89 -3.01
CA ILE A 132 10.08 4.99 -3.82
C ILE A 132 10.34 5.55 -5.21
N GLN A 133 9.32 6.13 -5.85
CA GLN A 133 9.45 6.75 -7.17
C GLN A 133 10.54 7.82 -7.15
N ARG A 134 10.49 8.73 -6.17
CA ARG A 134 11.45 9.85 -6.04
C ARG A 134 12.87 9.43 -5.67
N GLU A 135 13.04 8.25 -5.10
CA GLU A 135 14.34 7.79 -4.59
C GLU A 135 15.02 6.75 -5.50
N PHE A 136 14.25 5.79 -6.00
CA PHE A 136 14.77 4.64 -6.75
C PHE A 136 14.29 4.58 -8.20
N LEU A 137 13.16 5.20 -8.53
CA LEU A 137 12.56 5.16 -9.88
C LEU A 137 12.42 6.57 -10.49
N ALA A 138 13.37 7.46 -10.23
CA ALA A 138 13.26 8.88 -10.60
C ALA A 138 13.18 9.12 -12.13
N GLN A 139 13.53 8.12 -12.94
CA GLN A 139 13.45 8.15 -14.40
C GLN A 139 12.17 7.50 -14.94
N SER A 140 11.37 6.90 -14.08
CA SER A 140 10.14 6.21 -14.45
C SER A 140 8.92 7.02 -13.98
N HIS A 141 7.89 6.97 -14.79
CA HIS A 141 6.54 7.31 -14.38
C HIS A 141 5.91 6.11 -13.66
N VAL A 142 5.20 6.33 -12.56
CA VAL A 142 4.54 5.23 -11.82
C VAL A 142 3.03 5.32 -11.99
N GLN A 143 2.42 4.22 -12.42
CA GLN A 143 0.96 4.06 -12.44
C GLN A 143 0.55 3.19 -11.26
N CYS A 144 -0.11 3.79 -10.27
CA CYS A 144 -0.55 3.11 -9.05
C CYS A 144 -2.07 2.93 -9.05
N THR A 145 -2.52 1.68 -9.16
CA THR A 145 -3.93 1.32 -9.05
C THR A 145 -4.25 0.86 -7.62
N LEU A 146 -5.14 1.59 -6.96
CA LEU A 146 -5.72 1.25 -5.67
C LEU A 146 -6.96 0.40 -5.90
N PHE A 147 -6.87 -0.87 -5.50
CA PHE A 147 -7.95 -1.84 -5.50
C PHE A 147 -8.53 -1.96 -4.10
N ASP A 148 -9.82 -1.66 -3.93
CA ASP A 148 -10.48 -1.77 -2.62
C ASP A 148 -11.98 -2.06 -2.75
N TYR A 149 -12.54 -2.76 -1.76
CA TYR A 149 -13.97 -3.05 -1.70
C TYR A 149 -14.78 -1.79 -1.35
N GLU A 150 -14.24 -0.94 -0.47
CA GLU A 150 -14.90 0.28 -0.01
C GLU A 150 -14.74 1.41 -1.02
N THR A 151 -15.69 1.47 -1.95
CA THR A 151 -15.70 2.43 -3.07
C THR A 151 -15.67 3.89 -2.63
N SER A 152 -16.03 4.18 -1.39
CA SER A 152 -16.08 5.55 -0.91
C SER A 152 -14.69 6.18 -0.73
N TRP A 153 -13.61 5.41 -0.82
CA TRP A 153 -12.24 5.94 -0.90
C TRP A 153 -11.93 6.68 -2.19
N LYS A 154 -12.62 6.35 -3.29
CA LYS A 154 -12.49 7.02 -4.59
C LYS A 154 -12.59 8.54 -4.50
N ARG A 155 -13.31 9.08 -3.50
CA ARG A 155 -13.47 10.53 -3.28
C ARG A 155 -12.17 11.28 -2.94
N TYR A 156 -11.10 10.56 -2.62
CA TYR A 156 -9.79 11.11 -2.27
C TYR A 156 -8.77 11.06 -3.42
N THR A 157 -9.05 10.35 -4.52
CA THR A 157 -8.06 10.19 -5.62
C THR A 157 -7.57 11.52 -6.17
N LYS A 158 -8.49 12.47 -6.42
CA LYS A 158 -8.11 13.82 -6.87
C LYS A 158 -7.14 14.52 -5.89
N THR A 159 -7.38 14.39 -4.59
CA THR A 159 -6.48 14.97 -3.58
C THR A 159 -5.14 14.26 -3.56
N LEU A 160 -5.11 12.95 -3.78
CA LEU A 160 -3.85 12.19 -3.91
C LEU A 160 -3.07 12.62 -5.15
N ASP A 161 -3.73 12.73 -6.31
CA ASP A 161 -3.11 13.16 -7.57
C ASP A 161 -2.47 14.55 -7.43
N GLU A 162 -3.19 15.50 -6.83
CA GLU A 162 -2.68 16.86 -6.54
C GLU A 162 -1.44 16.84 -5.62
N LEU A 163 -1.40 15.94 -4.63
CA LEU A 163 -0.32 15.86 -3.64
C LEU A 163 0.90 15.10 -4.14
N PHE A 164 0.69 14.07 -4.96
CA PHE A 164 1.74 13.16 -5.41
C PHE A 164 2.49 13.72 -6.61
N GLY A 165 1.81 14.54 -7.42
CA GLY A 165 2.38 15.23 -8.56
C GLY A 165 2.49 14.33 -9.81
N PRO A 166 3.00 14.86 -10.92
CA PRO A 166 2.85 14.27 -12.25
C PRO A 166 3.72 13.04 -12.51
N ALA A 167 4.54 12.62 -11.55
CA ALA A 167 5.40 11.44 -11.69
C ALA A 167 4.70 10.15 -11.23
N VAL A 168 3.55 10.29 -10.55
CA VAL A 168 2.76 9.17 -10.03
C VAL A 168 1.28 9.42 -10.29
N ASP A 169 0.69 8.61 -11.16
CA ASP A 169 -0.76 8.59 -11.37
C ASP A 169 -1.41 7.63 -10.37
N VAL A 170 -2.48 8.08 -9.70
CA VAL A 170 -3.26 7.22 -8.81
C VAL A 170 -4.66 7.02 -9.34
N CYS A 171 -5.02 5.77 -9.61
CA CYS A 171 -6.39 5.43 -9.97
C CYS A 171 -7.02 4.50 -8.94
N PHE A 172 -8.34 4.60 -8.77
CA PHE A 172 -9.10 3.72 -7.88
C PHE A 172 -9.99 2.80 -8.70
N ARG A 173 -9.99 1.51 -8.35
CA ARG A 173 -10.85 0.49 -8.93
C ARG A 173 -11.48 -0.35 -7.81
N PRO A 174 -12.77 -0.68 -7.89
CA PRO A 174 -13.38 -1.60 -6.93
C PRO A 174 -12.78 -3.00 -7.11
N CYS A 175 -12.57 -3.70 -6.00
CA CYS A 175 -12.05 -5.06 -5.96
C CYS A 175 -12.45 -5.73 -4.65
N ASP A 176 -12.82 -7.00 -4.73
CA ASP A 176 -13.07 -7.87 -3.59
C ASP A 176 -12.10 -9.05 -3.65
N VAL A 177 -11.04 -8.99 -2.83
CA VAL A 177 -10.02 -10.04 -2.76
C VAL A 177 -10.53 -11.35 -2.13
N THR A 178 -11.79 -11.38 -1.67
CA THR A 178 -12.46 -12.59 -1.20
C THR A 178 -13.19 -13.36 -2.29
N GLN A 179 -13.25 -12.79 -3.50
CA GLN A 179 -13.86 -13.40 -4.67
C GLN A 179 -12.79 -13.74 -5.71
N PRO A 180 -12.98 -14.75 -6.57
CA PRO A 180 -12.06 -15.06 -7.68
C PRO A 180 -11.83 -13.87 -8.62
N LEU A 181 -10.75 -13.88 -9.41
CA LEU A 181 -10.50 -12.78 -10.36
C LEU A 181 -11.58 -12.68 -11.43
N ALA A 182 -12.18 -13.81 -11.84
CA ALA A 182 -13.24 -13.87 -12.84
C ALA A 182 -14.60 -13.34 -12.33
N ALA A 183 -14.75 -13.04 -11.05
CA ALA A 183 -16.01 -12.55 -10.49
C ALA A 183 -16.33 -11.12 -10.97
N ASP A 184 -17.63 -10.80 -11.08
CA ASP A 184 -18.10 -9.46 -11.49
C ASP A 184 -17.60 -8.32 -10.60
N ALA A 185 -17.35 -8.61 -9.31
CA ALA A 185 -16.77 -7.67 -8.35
C ALA A 185 -15.34 -7.27 -8.72
N ASN A 186 -14.62 -8.14 -9.44
CA ASN A 186 -13.22 -8.01 -9.83
C ASN A 186 -13.02 -7.75 -11.32
N ARG A 187 -14.08 -7.44 -12.08
CA ARG A 187 -14.00 -7.11 -13.52
C ARG A 187 -13.03 -5.98 -13.90
N HIS A 188 -12.61 -5.18 -12.92
CA HIS A 188 -11.67 -4.07 -13.11
C HIS A 188 -10.23 -4.42 -12.73
N VAL A 189 -9.99 -5.61 -12.17
CA VAL A 189 -8.65 -6.17 -11.95
C VAL A 189 -8.19 -6.76 -13.29
N CYS A 190 -7.87 -5.87 -14.22
CA CYS A 190 -7.32 -6.21 -15.53
C CYS A 190 -5.80 -6.04 -15.54
N ASP A 191 -5.17 -6.60 -16.57
CA ASP A 191 -3.75 -6.39 -16.88
C ASP A 191 -2.79 -6.80 -15.75
N VAL A 192 -3.13 -7.87 -15.02
CA VAL A 192 -2.28 -8.44 -13.96
C VAL A 192 -0.89 -8.82 -14.50
N GLU A 193 -0.82 -9.24 -15.76
CA GLU A 193 0.41 -9.54 -16.51
C GLU A 193 1.29 -8.31 -16.77
N GLY A 194 0.75 -7.10 -16.62
CA GLY A 194 1.46 -5.83 -16.78
C GLY A 194 2.00 -5.25 -15.46
N MET A 195 1.63 -5.81 -14.31
CA MET A 195 1.97 -5.27 -13.00
C MET A 195 3.40 -5.65 -12.58
N ASP A 196 4.20 -4.67 -12.17
CA ASP A 196 5.58 -4.87 -11.69
C ASP A 196 5.63 -5.10 -10.18
N ILE A 197 4.76 -4.42 -9.43
CA ILE A 197 4.69 -4.49 -7.97
C ILE A 197 3.24 -4.71 -7.54
N LEU A 198 3.04 -5.72 -6.70
CA LEU A 198 1.75 -6.13 -6.15
C LEU A 198 1.80 -5.97 -4.62
N LEU A 199 1.02 -5.06 -4.07
CA LEU A 199 0.99 -4.74 -2.65
C LEU A 199 -0.29 -5.27 -2.01
N PHE A 200 -0.13 -5.99 -0.90
CA PHE A 200 -1.23 -6.46 -0.04
C PHE A 200 -0.91 -6.04 1.40
N CYS A 201 -1.15 -4.76 1.71
CA CYS A 201 -0.85 -4.18 3.01
C CYS A 201 -2.12 -4.07 3.89
N TYR A 202 -2.14 -4.77 5.03
CA TYR A 202 -3.26 -4.80 5.99
C TYR A 202 -4.58 -5.29 5.39
N VAL A 203 -4.53 -6.29 4.52
CA VAL A 203 -5.71 -6.89 3.87
C VAL A 203 -5.77 -8.40 4.06
N CYS A 204 -4.62 -9.09 4.09
CA CYS A 204 -4.57 -10.54 4.10
C CYS A 204 -5.14 -11.14 5.40
N HIS A 205 -4.88 -10.54 6.56
CA HIS A 205 -5.36 -11.05 7.84
C HIS A 205 -6.90 -11.04 7.92
N GLU A 206 -7.51 -9.93 7.48
CA GLU A 206 -8.98 -9.78 7.45
C GLU A 206 -9.62 -10.76 6.46
N THR A 207 -9.02 -10.93 5.29
CA THR A 207 -9.69 -11.57 4.15
C THR A 207 -9.40 -13.07 4.06
N SER A 208 -8.15 -13.50 4.25
CA SER A 208 -7.80 -14.93 4.14
C SER A 208 -8.37 -15.77 5.27
N ALA A 209 -8.53 -15.20 6.47
CA ALA A 209 -9.11 -15.89 7.61
C ALA A 209 -10.59 -16.26 7.42
N ARG A 210 -11.27 -15.64 6.44
CA ARG A 210 -12.69 -15.81 6.14
C ARG A 210 -12.94 -16.69 4.92
N GLN A 211 -11.88 -17.15 4.27
CA GLN A 211 -11.95 -17.86 2.99
C GLN A 211 -11.57 -19.33 3.17
N THR A 212 -12.37 -20.22 2.57
CA THR A 212 -12.03 -21.65 2.47
C THR A 212 -11.06 -21.91 1.33
N THR A 213 -11.13 -21.10 0.27
CA THR A 213 -10.29 -21.16 -0.91
C THR A 213 -9.70 -19.77 -1.16
N LEU A 214 -8.40 -19.70 -1.41
CA LEU A 214 -7.67 -18.44 -1.65
C LEU A 214 -7.59 -18.14 -3.15
N GLU A 215 -8.72 -18.32 -3.85
CA GLU A 215 -8.79 -18.39 -5.31
C GLU A 215 -8.34 -17.09 -5.99
N PHE A 216 -8.69 -15.93 -5.43
CA PHE A 216 -8.18 -14.63 -5.89
C PHE A 216 -6.64 -14.62 -6.03
N TYR A 217 -5.95 -15.14 -5.01
CA TYR A 217 -4.49 -15.13 -4.96
C TYR A 217 -3.87 -16.16 -5.91
N THR A 218 -4.52 -17.31 -6.07
CA THR A 218 -4.12 -18.34 -7.04
C THR A 218 -4.29 -17.85 -8.47
N ASP A 219 -5.45 -17.24 -8.80
CA ASP A 219 -5.72 -16.65 -10.11
C ASP A 219 -4.72 -15.55 -10.44
N LEU A 220 -4.50 -14.64 -9.48
CA LEU A 220 -3.55 -13.53 -9.63
C LEU A 220 -2.12 -14.02 -9.87
N ALA A 221 -1.68 -15.03 -9.11
CA ALA A 221 -0.36 -15.62 -9.29
C ALA A 221 -0.21 -16.29 -10.67
N SER A 222 -1.26 -16.93 -11.18
CA SER A 222 -1.23 -17.56 -12.51
C SER A 222 -1.06 -16.56 -13.66
N GLN A 223 -1.58 -15.33 -13.48
CA GLN A 223 -1.56 -14.27 -14.50
C GLN A 223 -0.45 -13.24 -14.31
N ALA A 224 0.25 -13.23 -13.16
CA ALA A 224 1.24 -12.21 -12.84
C ALA A 224 2.37 -12.10 -13.88
N LYS A 225 3.00 -10.94 -13.97
CA LYS A 225 4.21 -10.78 -14.79
C LYS A 225 5.37 -11.61 -14.23
N PRO A 226 6.16 -12.34 -15.05
CA PRO A 226 7.45 -12.88 -14.60
C PRO A 226 8.34 -11.77 -14.06
N GLY A 227 8.94 -12.00 -12.89
CA GLY A 227 9.74 -11.02 -12.17
C GLY A 227 8.95 -10.02 -11.33
N ALA A 228 7.61 -10.02 -11.36
CA ALA A 228 6.82 -9.13 -10.51
C ALA A 228 7.08 -9.41 -9.02
N VAL A 229 7.14 -8.32 -8.24
CA VAL A 229 7.38 -8.36 -6.80
C VAL A 229 6.06 -8.29 -6.06
N VAL A 230 5.85 -9.22 -5.14
CA VAL A 230 4.69 -9.22 -4.23
C VAL A 230 5.14 -8.87 -2.83
N VAL A 231 4.46 -7.90 -2.21
CA VAL A 231 4.63 -7.55 -0.81
C VAL A 231 3.35 -7.90 -0.06
N LEU A 232 3.42 -8.90 0.81
CA LEU A 232 2.38 -9.23 1.78
C LEU A 232 2.80 -8.63 3.12
N ALA A 233 2.06 -7.67 3.67
CA ALA A 233 2.42 -7.05 4.94
C ALA A 233 1.19 -6.78 5.79
N ASP A 234 1.22 -7.14 7.07
CA ASP A 234 0.03 -7.02 7.92
C ASP A 234 0.40 -6.96 9.40
N VAL A 235 -0.60 -6.95 10.27
CA VAL A 235 -0.46 -6.78 11.72
C VAL A 235 0.55 -7.74 12.32
N LYS A 236 1.45 -7.19 13.16
CA LYS A 236 2.51 -7.95 13.80
C LYS A 236 1.92 -9.11 14.62
N THR A 237 2.65 -10.23 14.69
CA THR A 237 2.36 -11.47 15.44
C THR A 237 1.10 -12.24 15.02
N THR A 238 -0.04 -11.60 14.75
CA THR A 238 -1.31 -12.31 14.52
C THR A 238 -1.54 -12.69 13.06
N SER A 239 -0.93 -11.98 12.11
CA SER A 239 -1.17 -12.23 10.68
C SER A 239 -0.24 -13.25 10.03
N ARG A 240 0.83 -13.68 10.71
CA ARG A 240 1.88 -14.51 10.09
C ARG A 240 1.32 -15.75 9.40
N HIS A 241 0.38 -16.46 10.03
CA HIS A 241 -0.25 -17.64 9.45
C HIS A 241 -1.02 -17.30 8.17
N CYS A 242 -1.82 -16.24 8.18
CA CYS A 242 -2.55 -15.73 7.03
C CYS A 242 -1.62 -15.39 5.86
N LEU A 243 -0.50 -14.71 6.13
CA LEU A 243 0.47 -14.35 5.09
C LEU A 243 1.13 -15.59 4.48
N GLU A 244 1.50 -16.59 5.29
CA GLU A 244 2.07 -17.84 4.77
C GLU A 244 1.05 -18.65 3.97
N GLN A 245 -0.24 -18.68 4.37
CA GLN A 245 -1.30 -19.31 3.58
C GLN A 245 -1.47 -18.65 2.21
N VAL A 246 -1.48 -17.32 2.17
CA VAL A 246 -1.53 -16.56 0.90
C VAL A 246 -0.31 -16.85 0.04
N ALA A 247 0.91 -16.81 0.63
CA ALA A 247 2.14 -17.13 -0.09
C ALA A 247 2.14 -18.57 -0.63
N GLN A 248 1.62 -19.53 0.13
CA GLN A 248 1.49 -20.93 -0.29
C GLN A 248 0.47 -21.08 -1.43
N ALA A 249 -0.68 -20.40 -1.35
CA ALA A 249 -1.69 -20.42 -2.42
C ALA A 249 -1.14 -19.85 -3.74
N MET A 250 -0.42 -18.73 -3.67
CA MET A 250 0.30 -18.17 -4.84
C MET A 250 1.37 -19.14 -5.35
N GLY A 251 2.13 -19.77 -4.44
CA GLY A 251 3.19 -20.73 -4.74
C GLY A 251 2.71 -22.03 -5.40
N GLY A 252 1.46 -22.42 -5.14
CA GLY A 252 0.81 -23.55 -5.79
C GLY A 252 0.43 -23.27 -7.24
N ALA A 253 0.13 -22.01 -7.57
CA ALA A 253 -0.19 -21.58 -8.94
C ALA A 253 1.05 -21.27 -9.78
N ARG A 254 2.08 -20.71 -9.13
CA ARG A 254 3.29 -20.24 -9.80
C ARG A 254 4.51 -20.36 -8.91
N ARG A 255 5.66 -20.63 -9.53
CA ARG A 255 6.93 -20.66 -8.81
C ARG A 255 7.28 -19.27 -8.25
N LEU A 256 7.69 -19.26 -6.99
CA LEU A 256 8.02 -18.06 -6.23
C LEU A 256 9.43 -18.14 -5.67
N THR A 257 10.12 -17.01 -5.70
CA THR A 257 11.34 -16.77 -4.92
C THR A 257 11.02 -15.84 -3.74
N ARG A 258 11.28 -16.27 -2.51
CA ARG A 258 11.13 -15.42 -1.32
C ARG A 258 12.33 -14.48 -1.20
N LEU A 259 12.07 -13.17 -1.11
CA LEU A 259 13.10 -12.15 -0.94
C LEU A 259 13.30 -11.85 0.55
N SER A 260 14.56 -11.71 0.97
CA SER A 260 14.88 -11.36 2.36
C SER A 260 14.91 -9.86 2.56
N LEU A 261 14.36 -9.38 3.68
CA LEU A 261 14.57 -8.02 4.15
C LEU A 261 15.80 -7.96 5.06
N SER A 262 16.59 -6.88 5.02
CA SER A 262 17.76 -6.72 5.90
C SER A 262 17.37 -6.64 7.37
N LYS A 263 16.18 -6.08 7.64
CA LYS A 263 15.62 -5.93 8.97
C LYS A 263 14.12 -6.21 8.91
N PRO A 264 13.55 -6.86 9.94
CA PRO A 264 12.11 -6.97 10.06
C PRO A 264 11.45 -5.59 10.11
N PRO A 265 10.42 -5.31 9.30
CA PRO A 265 9.68 -4.06 9.39
C PRO A 265 8.82 -4.03 10.66
N ASN A 266 8.16 -2.90 10.92
CA ASN A 266 7.22 -2.78 12.04
C ASN A 266 5.83 -3.41 11.72
N ALA A 267 5.85 -4.59 11.12
CA ALA A 267 4.72 -5.40 10.66
C ALA A 267 5.20 -6.85 10.45
N GLU A 268 4.29 -7.82 10.37
CA GLU A 268 4.65 -9.08 9.70
C GLU A 268 4.76 -8.80 8.20
N ALA A 269 5.77 -9.34 7.54
CA ALA A 269 5.94 -9.16 6.11
C ALA A 269 6.54 -10.39 5.43
N ILE A 270 6.01 -10.73 4.26
CA ILE A 270 6.55 -11.70 3.32
C ILE A 270 6.71 -10.99 1.99
N VAL A 271 7.91 -11.06 1.42
CA VAL A 271 8.20 -10.53 0.10
C VAL A 271 8.52 -11.69 -0.83
N LEU A 272 7.86 -11.70 -1.98
CA LEU A 272 7.98 -12.75 -3.00
C LEU A 272 8.31 -12.11 -4.33
N ARG A 273 8.90 -12.89 -5.23
CA ARG A 273 9.05 -12.57 -6.64
C ARG A 273 8.54 -13.73 -7.46
N PHE A 274 7.70 -13.45 -8.45
CA PHE A 274 7.28 -14.47 -9.41
C PHE A 274 8.45 -14.81 -10.34
N ASP A 275 8.70 -16.10 -10.52
CA ASP A 275 9.68 -16.58 -11.50
C ASP A 275 9.10 -16.56 -12.92
#